data_AF-A0A1Z4ERV7-F1
#
_entry.id   AF-A0A1Z4ERV7-F1
#
_cell.length_a   1.000
_cell.length_b   1.000
_cell.length_c   1.000
_cell.angle_alpha   90.00
_cell.angle_beta   90.00
_cell.angle_gamma   90.00
#
_symmetry.space_group_name_H-M   'P 1'
#
loop_
_entity.id
_entity.type
_entity.pdbx_description
1 polymer ?
#
loop_
_entity_poly.entity_id
_entity_poly.type
_entity_poly.pdbx_seq_one_letter_code
_entity_poly.pdbx_strand_id
1 'polypeptide(L)'
;MRPTISQLRGWDVANLDAAAKAIEDASKNLDLSIDGVVRDLDSAESFWKGKSFAAAYDQASSEQSSTNRLSFAIGNVAEAVRGGHSALTAARDKVMALVDEAHAKGLRVADDGTVTAPQGNRDLQTEARRLTDAIRQALKSLEEADRASSNDLRKASETVDAEHKAASTQPAAFVPASSGGAASGSMRAGSSGFGGGSGSGGGFGGGHGGGSGGGHGGGGHSVPDGSYSNTGAPSLRPSGPSVFMNLDSGQMDVARKIIEEGLRRGLSPEAIQIALATALTESGLRSLANSSVPDSMMLANDGVGHDHDSVGPFQQRQSWGATADLMDPARSAGKFYDQLVKVSGWQDMSVAQAAQSVQRSAFPDAYAKYEAQAAQIFHQVTGR
;
A
#
# COMPACT_ATOMS: atom_id res chain seq x y z
N MET A 1 16.55 -21.59 14.28
CA MET A 1 17.76 -22.31 14.80
C MET A 1 18.95 -21.44 14.45
N ARG A 2 19.97 -21.28 15.31
CA ARG A 2 21.11 -20.41 14.94
C ARG A 2 21.94 -21.05 13.82
N PRO A 3 22.29 -20.31 12.75
CA PRO A 3 23.14 -20.83 11.70
C PRO A 3 24.60 -20.94 12.20
N THR A 4 25.33 -21.94 11.70
CA THR A 4 26.79 -22.05 11.93
C THR A 4 27.57 -21.11 11.03
N ILE A 5 28.84 -20.86 11.35
CA ILE A 5 29.71 -20.03 10.49
C ILE A 5 29.86 -20.61 9.08
N SER A 6 29.97 -21.94 8.93
CA SER A 6 29.99 -22.60 7.63
C SER A 6 28.67 -22.40 6.86
N GLN A 7 27.52 -22.44 7.53
CA GLN A 7 26.23 -22.13 6.89
C GLN A 7 26.15 -20.67 6.42
N LEU A 8 26.56 -19.72 7.26
CA LEU A 8 26.56 -18.29 6.91
C LEU A 8 27.47 -17.96 5.73
N ARG A 9 28.60 -18.65 5.58
CA ARG A 9 29.47 -18.51 4.40
C ARG A 9 28.75 -18.91 3.10
N GLY A 10 27.94 -19.96 3.14
CA GLY A 10 27.14 -20.44 2.02
C GLY A 10 25.84 -19.69 1.74
N TRP A 11 25.49 -18.66 2.53
CA TRP A 11 24.31 -17.84 2.27
C TRP A 11 24.50 -16.95 1.05
N ASP A 12 23.71 -17.19 0.01
CA ASP A 12 23.55 -16.31 -1.14
C ASP A 12 22.42 -15.30 -0.85
N VAL A 13 22.78 -14.22 -0.17
CA VAL A 13 21.85 -13.13 0.17
C VAL A 13 21.42 -12.32 -1.05
N ALA A 14 22.17 -12.34 -2.16
CA ALA A 14 21.87 -11.54 -3.35
C ALA A 14 20.58 -12.01 -4.06
N ASN A 15 20.26 -13.31 -3.99
CA ASN A 15 19.01 -13.85 -4.52
C ASN A 15 17.75 -13.31 -3.82
N LEU A 16 17.85 -12.77 -2.60
CA LEU A 16 16.70 -12.18 -1.90
C LEU A 16 16.26 -10.85 -2.52
N ASP A 17 17.19 -10.00 -2.95
CA ASP A 17 16.86 -8.76 -3.65
C ASP A 17 16.25 -9.04 -5.04
N ALA A 18 16.80 -10.02 -5.76
CA ALA A 18 16.20 -10.50 -7.00
C ALA A 18 14.77 -11.04 -6.81
N ALA A 19 14.49 -11.73 -5.70
CA ALA A 19 13.15 -12.20 -5.36
C ALA A 19 12.19 -11.04 -5.05
N ALA A 20 12.61 -10.04 -4.26
CA ALA A 20 11.81 -8.84 -4.01
C ALA A 20 11.46 -8.11 -5.31
N LYS A 21 12.46 -7.90 -6.18
CA LYS A 21 12.27 -7.27 -7.48
C LYS A 21 11.29 -8.05 -8.37
N ALA A 22 11.36 -9.39 -8.39
CA ALA A 22 10.41 -10.21 -9.13
C ALA A 22 8.96 -10.07 -8.61
N ILE A 23 8.77 -9.89 -7.30
CA ILE A 23 7.45 -9.64 -6.68
C ILE A 23 6.93 -8.26 -7.10
N GLU A 24 7.77 -7.21 -7.08
CA GLU A 24 7.40 -5.86 -7.56
C GLU A 24 7.05 -5.83 -9.04
N ASP A 25 7.84 -6.47 -9.89
CA ASP A 25 7.59 -6.48 -11.33
C ASP A 25 6.30 -7.26 -11.64
N ALA A 26 6.01 -8.34 -10.89
CA ALA A 26 4.72 -9.03 -10.96
C ALA A 26 3.54 -8.13 -10.52
N SER A 27 3.68 -7.39 -9.42
CA SER A 27 2.67 -6.44 -8.94
C SER A 27 2.38 -5.33 -9.95
N LYS A 28 3.43 -4.77 -10.58
CA LYS A 28 3.28 -3.73 -11.61
C LYS A 28 2.57 -4.24 -12.86
N ASN A 29 2.86 -5.48 -13.27
CA ASN A 29 2.17 -6.10 -14.40
C ASN A 29 0.68 -6.34 -14.11
N LEU A 30 0.31 -6.61 -12.85
CA LEU A 30 -1.08 -6.72 -12.41
C LEU A 30 -1.81 -5.36 -12.47
N ASP A 31 -1.20 -4.29 -11.91
CA ASP A 31 -1.72 -2.92 -11.99
C ASP A 31 -1.92 -2.46 -13.45
N LEU A 32 -0.89 -2.61 -14.29
CA LEU A 32 -0.96 -2.24 -15.71
C LEU A 32 -2.03 -3.00 -16.50
N SER A 33 -2.30 -4.25 -16.12
CA SER A 33 -3.33 -5.07 -16.77
C SER A 33 -4.73 -4.57 -16.46
N ILE A 34 -5.01 -4.20 -15.20
CA ILE A 34 -6.36 -3.76 -14.79
C ILE A 34 -6.63 -2.30 -15.20
N ASP A 35 -5.61 -1.45 -15.18
CA ASP A 35 -5.66 -0.10 -15.75
C ASP A 35 -5.90 -0.11 -17.26
N GLY A 36 -5.49 -1.17 -17.97
CA GLY A 36 -5.83 -1.40 -19.37
C GLY A 36 -7.34 -1.55 -19.58
N VAL A 37 -7.97 -2.42 -18.79
CA VAL A 37 -9.42 -2.72 -18.88
C VAL A 37 -10.27 -1.45 -18.69
N VAL A 38 -9.93 -0.61 -17.70
CA VAL A 38 -10.68 0.63 -17.44
C VAL A 38 -10.50 1.65 -18.57
N ARG A 39 -9.29 1.80 -19.12
CA ARG A 39 -9.03 2.70 -20.28
C ARG A 39 -9.71 2.24 -21.57
N ASP A 40 -9.80 0.94 -21.80
CA ASP A 40 -10.51 0.38 -22.95
C ASP A 40 -12.03 0.62 -22.83
N LEU A 41 -12.58 0.54 -21.61
CA LEU A 41 -13.98 0.89 -21.35
C LEU A 41 -14.24 2.41 -21.48
N ASP A 42 -13.37 3.26 -20.96
CA ASP A 42 -13.46 4.72 -21.13
C ASP A 42 -13.44 5.11 -22.63
N SER A 43 -12.57 4.47 -23.42
CA SER A 43 -12.55 4.62 -24.88
C SER A 43 -13.86 4.14 -25.55
N ALA A 44 -14.46 3.06 -25.02
CA ALA A 44 -15.72 2.52 -25.51
C ALA A 44 -16.94 3.41 -25.21
N GLU A 45 -16.84 4.32 -24.22
CA GLU A 45 -17.89 5.29 -23.86
C GLU A 45 -18.33 6.11 -25.08
N SER A 46 -17.45 6.34 -26.05
CA SER A 46 -17.73 7.07 -27.30
C SER A 46 -18.75 6.38 -28.23
N PHE A 47 -18.85 5.05 -28.21
CA PHE A 47 -19.72 4.26 -29.11
C PHE A 47 -20.65 3.27 -28.39
N TRP A 48 -20.48 3.07 -27.08
CA TRP A 48 -21.31 2.20 -26.25
C TRP A 48 -21.86 3.01 -25.06
N LYS A 49 -23.19 3.19 -25.03
CA LYS A 49 -23.90 3.97 -24.00
C LYS A 49 -25.05 3.17 -23.39
N GLY A 50 -25.52 3.62 -22.23
CA GLY A 50 -26.70 3.09 -21.53
C GLY A 50 -26.36 2.18 -20.35
N LYS A 51 -27.38 1.54 -19.78
CA LYS A 51 -27.26 0.80 -18.50
C LYS A 51 -26.21 -0.31 -18.52
N SER A 52 -26.03 -0.99 -19.66
CA SER A 52 -25.03 -2.06 -19.82
C SER A 52 -23.60 -1.53 -19.79
N PHE A 53 -23.36 -0.35 -20.37
CA PHE A 53 -22.07 0.33 -20.29
C PHE A 53 -21.77 0.74 -18.85
N ALA A 54 -22.73 1.43 -18.19
CA ALA A 54 -22.56 1.88 -16.81
C ALA A 54 -22.25 0.70 -15.87
N ALA A 55 -23.00 -0.40 -15.95
CA ALA A 55 -22.74 -1.59 -15.14
C ALA A 55 -21.35 -2.23 -15.40
N ALA A 56 -20.88 -2.23 -16.65
CA ALA A 56 -19.54 -2.74 -16.97
C ALA A 56 -18.43 -1.82 -16.45
N TYR A 57 -18.62 -0.49 -16.56
CA TYR A 57 -17.68 0.51 -16.05
C TYR A 57 -17.61 0.50 -14.51
N ASP A 58 -18.76 0.42 -13.83
CA ASP A 58 -18.85 0.31 -12.38
C ASP A 58 -18.16 -0.97 -11.87
N GLN A 59 -18.39 -2.11 -12.55
CA GLN A 59 -17.74 -3.38 -12.22
C GLN A 59 -16.22 -3.31 -12.41
N ALA A 60 -15.74 -2.83 -13.56
CA ALA A 60 -14.31 -2.71 -13.83
C ALA A 60 -13.62 -1.73 -12.86
N SER A 61 -14.30 -0.66 -12.45
CA SER A 61 -13.80 0.29 -11.44
C SER A 61 -13.70 -0.35 -10.04
N SER A 62 -14.64 -1.26 -9.69
CA SER A 62 -14.61 -2.04 -8.44
C SER A 62 -13.52 -3.13 -8.45
N GLU A 63 -13.29 -3.76 -9.60
CA GLU A 63 -12.23 -4.75 -9.81
C GLU A 63 -10.84 -4.10 -9.83
N GLN A 64 -10.67 -2.95 -10.48
CA GLN A 64 -9.47 -2.10 -10.39
C GLN A 64 -9.20 -1.73 -8.92
N SER A 65 -10.19 -1.16 -8.24
CA SER A 65 -10.10 -0.81 -6.82
C SER A 65 -9.64 -1.96 -5.93
N SER A 66 -10.09 -3.20 -6.20
CA SER A 66 -9.74 -4.37 -5.39
C SER A 66 -8.40 -5.00 -5.77
N THR A 67 -8.07 -5.00 -7.06
CA THR A 67 -6.76 -5.42 -7.59
C THR A 67 -5.66 -4.50 -7.05
N ASN A 68 -5.89 -3.20 -7.02
CA ASN A 68 -4.89 -2.21 -6.63
C ASN A 68 -4.55 -2.29 -5.12
N ARG A 69 -5.53 -2.62 -4.25
CA ARG A 69 -5.26 -2.94 -2.83
C ARG A 69 -4.43 -4.22 -2.68
N LEU A 70 -4.71 -5.24 -3.49
CA LEU A 70 -3.93 -6.49 -3.51
C LEU A 70 -2.49 -6.24 -3.98
N SER A 71 -2.28 -5.46 -5.04
CA SER A 71 -0.96 -5.03 -5.50
C SER A 71 -0.19 -4.24 -4.44
N PHE A 72 -0.84 -3.30 -3.75
CA PHE A 72 -0.22 -2.59 -2.63
C PHE A 72 0.22 -3.55 -1.51
N ALA A 73 -0.62 -4.54 -1.15
CA ALA A 73 -0.26 -5.57 -0.18
C ALA A 73 0.92 -6.43 -0.65
N ILE A 74 0.98 -6.80 -1.94
CA ILE A 74 2.10 -7.53 -2.55
C ILE A 74 3.39 -6.69 -2.55
N GLY A 75 3.30 -5.37 -2.81
CA GLY A 75 4.41 -4.43 -2.70
C GLY A 75 5.00 -4.37 -1.29
N ASN A 76 4.15 -4.43 -0.25
CA ASN A 76 4.62 -4.51 1.14
C ASN A 76 5.35 -5.83 1.44
N VAL A 77 5.03 -6.94 0.76
CA VAL A 77 5.80 -8.19 0.86
C VAL A 77 7.19 -8.01 0.24
N ALA A 78 7.29 -7.41 -0.94
CA ALA A 78 8.59 -7.13 -1.58
C ALA A 78 9.49 -6.23 -0.70
N GLU A 79 8.91 -5.19 -0.09
CA GLU A 79 9.66 -4.31 0.80
C GLU A 79 10.08 -5.01 2.11
N ALA A 80 9.24 -5.89 2.67
CA ALA A 80 9.63 -6.76 3.79
C ALA A 80 10.77 -7.73 3.42
N VAL A 81 10.80 -8.26 2.18
CA VAL A 81 11.93 -9.05 1.66
C VAL A 81 13.20 -8.19 1.57
N ARG A 82 13.13 -6.96 1.04
CA ARG A 82 14.30 -6.06 0.97
C ARG A 82 14.82 -5.63 2.33
N GLY A 83 13.93 -5.27 3.26
CA GLY A 83 14.30 -4.96 4.64
C GLY A 83 15.02 -6.14 5.32
N GLY A 84 14.49 -7.36 5.11
CA GLY A 84 15.12 -8.60 5.59
C GLY A 84 16.47 -8.88 4.94
N HIS A 85 16.58 -8.74 3.61
CA HIS A 85 17.84 -8.88 2.87
C HIS A 85 18.92 -7.94 3.44
N SER A 86 18.60 -6.65 3.62
CA SER A 86 19.52 -5.64 4.14
C SER A 86 19.97 -5.97 5.57
N ALA A 87 19.03 -6.28 6.46
CA ALA A 87 19.32 -6.60 7.85
C ALA A 87 20.15 -7.89 8.01
N LEU A 88 19.80 -8.95 7.25
CA LEU A 88 20.53 -10.22 7.26
C LEU A 88 21.93 -10.10 6.67
N THR A 89 22.10 -9.33 5.59
CA THR A 89 23.41 -9.06 4.97
C THR A 89 24.32 -8.32 5.95
N ALA A 90 23.85 -7.22 6.54
CA ALA A 90 24.62 -6.45 7.52
C ALA A 90 25.00 -7.29 8.77
N ALA A 91 24.08 -8.15 9.24
CA ALA A 91 24.36 -9.04 10.37
C ALA A 91 25.37 -10.15 10.01
N ARG A 92 25.24 -10.76 8.82
CA ARG A 92 26.16 -11.79 8.29
C ARG A 92 27.56 -11.23 8.14
N ASP A 93 27.70 -10.07 7.51
CA ASP A 93 28.99 -9.48 7.20
C ASP A 93 29.72 -9.03 8.48
N LYS A 94 28.98 -8.61 9.51
CA LYS A 94 29.53 -8.38 10.86
C LYS A 94 30.09 -9.66 11.49
N VAL A 95 29.43 -10.81 11.33
CA VAL A 95 29.98 -12.10 11.78
C VAL A 95 31.25 -12.45 11.00
N MET A 96 31.21 -12.33 9.67
CA MET A 96 32.36 -12.67 8.81
C MET A 96 33.58 -11.78 9.08
N ALA A 97 33.40 -10.47 9.27
CA ALA A 97 34.49 -9.55 9.62
C ALA A 97 35.22 -9.96 10.92
N LEU A 98 34.49 -10.42 11.94
CA LEU A 98 35.08 -10.91 13.19
C LEU A 98 35.78 -12.27 13.02
N VAL A 99 35.26 -13.13 12.14
CA VAL A 99 35.88 -14.41 11.78
C VAL A 99 37.19 -14.19 11.02
N ASP A 100 37.22 -13.22 10.11
CA ASP A 100 38.41 -12.86 9.34
C ASP A 100 39.44 -12.12 10.20
N GLU A 101 39.01 -11.28 11.15
CA GLU A 101 39.87 -10.72 12.18
C GLU A 101 40.57 -11.83 13.00
N ALA A 102 39.83 -12.88 13.40
CA ALA A 102 40.40 -14.00 14.14
C ALA A 102 41.43 -14.78 13.30
N HIS A 103 41.12 -15.08 12.04
CA HIS A 103 42.05 -15.75 11.12
C HIS A 103 43.31 -14.92 10.84
N ALA A 104 43.19 -13.61 10.67
CA ALA A 104 44.32 -12.70 10.47
C ALA A 104 45.30 -12.70 11.67
N LYS A 105 44.82 -13.01 12.88
CA LYS A 105 45.62 -13.17 14.11
C LYS A 105 46.14 -14.60 14.33
N GLY A 106 45.95 -15.50 13.36
CA GLY A 106 46.36 -16.91 13.44
C GLY A 106 45.51 -17.75 14.41
N LEU A 107 44.33 -17.27 14.79
CA LEU A 107 43.39 -17.99 15.66
C LEU A 107 42.52 -18.93 14.83
N ARG A 108 42.02 -20.01 15.45
CA ARG A 108 41.09 -20.95 14.83
C ARG A 108 39.68 -20.68 15.31
N VAL A 109 38.74 -20.52 14.38
CA VAL A 109 37.31 -20.34 14.69
C VAL A 109 36.56 -21.64 14.42
N ALA A 110 35.78 -22.11 15.41
CA ALA A 110 34.88 -23.24 15.28
C ALA A 110 33.48 -22.79 14.82
N ASP A 111 32.67 -23.74 14.33
CA ASP A 111 31.40 -23.45 13.65
C ASP A 111 30.32 -22.81 14.55
N ASP A 112 30.48 -22.96 15.88
CA ASP A 112 29.66 -22.36 16.95
C ASP A 112 30.11 -20.93 17.34
N GLY A 113 31.14 -20.39 16.67
CA GLY A 113 31.76 -19.10 16.97
C GLY A 113 32.82 -19.14 18.07
N THR A 114 33.20 -20.31 18.59
CA THR A 114 34.28 -20.42 19.58
C THR A 114 35.65 -20.22 18.91
N VAL A 115 36.43 -19.26 19.42
CA VAL A 115 37.78 -18.95 18.92
C VAL A 115 38.83 -19.56 19.84
N THR A 116 39.86 -20.18 19.26
CA THR A 116 40.93 -20.86 19.99
C THR A 116 42.31 -20.37 19.54
N ALA A 117 43.22 -20.23 20.51
CA ALA A 117 44.59 -19.77 20.34
C ALA A 117 45.60 -20.91 20.55
N PRO A 118 46.80 -20.83 19.93
CA PRO A 118 47.92 -21.71 20.28
C PRO A 118 48.27 -21.66 21.78
N GLN A 119 48.71 -22.80 22.32
CA GLN A 119 49.15 -22.85 23.72
C GLN A 119 50.42 -22.01 23.96
N GLY A 120 50.58 -21.49 25.18
CA GLY A 120 51.75 -20.71 25.59
C GLY A 120 51.66 -19.19 25.38
N ASN A 121 50.81 -18.70 24.46
CA ASN A 121 50.65 -17.25 24.23
C ASN A 121 49.43 -16.69 24.99
N ARG A 122 49.67 -15.98 26.10
CA ARG A 122 48.61 -15.40 26.96
C ARG A 122 47.82 -14.28 26.28
N ASP A 123 48.45 -13.52 25.40
CA ASP A 123 47.82 -12.38 24.73
C ASP A 123 46.83 -12.88 23.68
N LEU A 124 47.25 -13.84 22.84
CA LEU A 124 46.37 -14.54 21.90
C LEU A 124 45.22 -15.29 22.60
N GLN A 125 45.44 -15.85 23.79
CA GLN A 125 44.36 -16.46 24.58
C GLN A 125 43.34 -15.44 25.09
N THR A 126 43.79 -14.23 25.44
CA THR A 126 42.90 -13.14 25.86
C THR A 126 42.11 -12.61 24.68
N GLU A 127 42.75 -12.48 23.53
CA GLU A 127 42.11 -12.04 22.29
C GLU A 127 41.12 -13.07 21.75
N ALA A 128 41.43 -14.37 21.83
CA ALA A 128 40.50 -15.45 21.47
C ALA A 128 39.23 -15.44 22.36
N ARG A 129 39.33 -15.10 23.65
CA ARG A 129 38.15 -14.89 24.51
C ARG A 129 37.31 -13.71 24.01
N ARG A 130 37.94 -12.53 23.79
CA ARG A 130 37.26 -11.33 23.28
C ARG A 130 36.52 -11.60 21.96
N LEU A 131 37.18 -12.28 21.02
CA LEU A 131 36.60 -12.59 19.70
C LEU A 131 35.50 -13.66 19.80
N THR A 132 35.62 -14.64 20.69
CA THR A 132 34.53 -15.60 20.97
C THR A 132 33.26 -14.88 21.44
N ASP A 133 33.39 -13.95 22.40
CA ASP A 133 32.25 -13.22 22.92
C ASP A 133 31.64 -12.28 21.86
N ALA A 134 32.48 -11.59 21.08
CA ALA A 134 32.04 -10.73 19.98
C ALA A 134 31.31 -11.51 18.87
N ILE A 135 31.83 -12.66 18.44
CA ILE A 135 31.20 -13.51 17.42
C ILE A 135 29.88 -14.06 17.93
N ARG A 136 29.83 -14.55 19.18
CA ARG A 136 28.58 -15.04 19.79
C ARG A 136 27.52 -13.94 19.93
N GLN A 137 27.92 -12.70 20.24
CA GLN A 137 27.02 -11.55 20.24
C GLN A 137 26.52 -11.22 18.82
N ALA A 138 27.40 -11.22 17.82
CA ALA A 138 27.02 -10.99 16.42
C ALA A 138 26.05 -12.07 15.89
N LEU A 139 26.30 -13.35 16.19
CA LEU A 139 25.39 -14.46 15.88
C LEU A 139 24.02 -14.32 16.58
N LYS A 140 23.97 -13.76 17.80
CA LYS A 140 22.71 -13.44 18.47
C LYS A 140 21.95 -12.32 17.76
N SER A 141 22.64 -11.23 17.36
CA SER A 141 22.02 -10.15 16.60
C SER A 141 21.53 -10.59 15.22
N LEU A 142 22.21 -11.57 14.59
CA LEU A 142 21.75 -12.20 13.36
C LEU A 142 20.45 -13.00 13.57
N GLU A 143 20.35 -13.76 14.66
CA GLU A 143 19.10 -14.44 15.04
C GLU A 143 17.96 -13.46 15.36
N GLU A 144 18.28 -12.26 15.86
CA GLU A 144 17.32 -11.18 16.09
C GLU A 144 16.84 -10.54 14.78
N ALA A 145 17.74 -10.32 13.81
CA ALA A 145 17.41 -9.83 12.47
C ALA A 145 16.55 -10.84 11.68
N ASP A 146 16.89 -12.12 11.71
CA ASP A 146 16.12 -13.22 11.08
C ASP A 146 14.68 -13.29 11.60
N ARG A 147 14.53 -13.19 12.93
CA ARG A 147 13.21 -13.20 13.59
C ARG A 147 12.40 -11.93 13.34
N ALA A 148 13.04 -10.77 13.20
CA ALA A 148 12.38 -9.53 12.81
C ALA A 148 11.86 -9.64 11.36
N SER A 149 12.74 -10.01 10.43
CA SER A 149 12.42 -10.23 9.01
C SER A 149 11.26 -11.21 8.82
N SER A 150 11.29 -12.34 9.54
CA SER A 150 10.22 -13.33 9.54
C SER A 150 8.87 -12.79 10.03
N ASN A 151 8.88 -11.87 11.01
CA ASN A 151 7.66 -11.25 11.51
C ASN A 151 7.10 -10.21 10.54
N ASP A 152 7.95 -9.44 9.89
CA ASP A 152 7.53 -8.39 8.96
C ASP A 152 7.00 -9.00 7.65
N LEU A 153 7.65 -10.06 7.14
CA LEU A 153 7.12 -10.90 6.06
C LEU A 153 5.76 -11.49 6.41
N ARG A 154 5.59 -12.04 7.62
CA ARG A 154 4.30 -12.59 8.06
C ARG A 154 3.19 -11.53 8.07
N LYS A 155 3.45 -10.33 8.61
CA LYS A 155 2.46 -9.22 8.61
C LYS A 155 2.08 -8.80 7.18
N ALA A 156 3.06 -8.74 6.28
CA ALA A 156 2.82 -8.38 4.89
C ALA A 156 1.94 -9.44 4.20
N SER A 157 2.25 -10.73 4.38
CA SER A 157 1.41 -11.83 3.87
C SER A 157 0.01 -11.87 4.48
N GLU A 158 -0.13 -11.61 5.79
CA GLU A 158 -1.44 -11.48 6.46
C GLU A 158 -2.30 -10.37 5.83
N THR A 159 -1.67 -9.32 5.29
CA THR A 159 -2.35 -8.23 4.56
C THR A 159 -2.79 -8.69 3.16
N VAL A 160 -1.94 -9.44 2.45
CA VAL A 160 -2.29 -10.05 1.15
C VAL A 160 -3.47 -11.02 1.29
N ASP A 161 -3.45 -11.89 2.31
CA ASP A 161 -4.54 -12.83 2.60
C ASP A 161 -5.85 -12.11 2.92
N ALA A 162 -5.79 -10.98 3.64
CA ALA A 162 -6.95 -10.17 3.97
C ALA A 162 -7.57 -9.52 2.72
N GLU A 163 -6.77 -8.91 1.84
CA GLU A 163 -7.27 -8.29 0.61
C GLU A 163 -7.77 -9.34 -0.39
N HIS A 164 -7.08 -10.48 -0.54
CA HIS A 164 -7.55 -11.60 -1.37
C HIS A 164 -8.90 -12.15 -0.86
N LYS A 165 -9.10 -12.25 0.46
CA LYS A 165 -10.38 -12.64 1.06
C LYS A 165 -11.46 -11.57 0.86
N ALA A 166 -11.11 -10.28 0.91
CA ALA A 166 -12.05 -9.20 0.64
C ALA A 166 -12.51 -9.22 -0.83
N ALA A 167 -11.60 -9.37 -1.78
CA ALA A 167 -11.89 -9.48 -3.20
C ALA A 167 -12.78 -10.70 -3.53
N SER A 168 -12.45 -11.88 -2.99
CA SER A 168 -13.20 -13.13 -3.23
C SER A 168 -14.57 -13.24 -2.54
N THR A 169 -14.94 -12.26 -1.70
CA THR A 169 -16.29 -12.17 -1.11
C THR A 169 -17.21 -11.16 -1.80
N GLN A 170 -16.73 -10.43 -2.82
CA GLN A 170 -17.61 -9.66 -3.69
C GLN A 170 -18.43 -10.61 -4.59
N PRO A 171 -19.74 -10.38 -4.79
CA PRO A 171 -20.55 -11.24 -5.62
C PRO A 171 -20.10 -11.15 -7.09
N ALA A 172 -19.70 -12.28 -7.67
CA ALA A 172 -19.29 -12.36 -9.07
C ALA A 172 -20.46 -12.02 -10.01
N ALA A 173 -20.52 -10.76 -10.45
CA ALA A 173 -21.64 -10.19 -11.19
C ALA A 173 -21.39 -10.00 -12.69
N PHE A 174 -20.48 -10.76 -13.31
CA PHE A 174 -20.50 -11.06 -14.74
C PHE A 174 -19.49 -12.18 -15.07
N VAL A 175 -19.92 -13.24 -15.75
CA VAL A 175 -19.00 -14.15 -16.44
C VAL A 175 -19.05 -13.78 -17.92
N PRO A 176 -17.99 -13.20 -18.51
CA PRO A 176 -17.97 -12.96 -19.94
C PRO A 176 -18.04 -14.30 -20.67
N ALA A 177 -18.98 -14.42 -21.61
CA ALA A 177 -19.08 -15.60 -22.45
C ALA A 177 -17.78 -15.76 -23.25
N SER A 178 -17.17 -16.94 -23.20
CA SER A 178 -15.92 -17.24 -23.90
C SER A 178 -16.08 -17.00 -25.40
N SER A 179 -15.19 -16.19 -25.97
CA SER A 179 -15.20 -15.80 -27.38
C SER A 179 -14.79 -16.96 -28.29
N GLY A 180 -15.75 -17.86 -28.56
CA GLY A 180 -15.59 -18.95 -29.53
C GLY A 180 -15.86 -18.49 -30.97
N GLY A 181 -14.79 -18.38 -31.76
CA GLY A 181 -14.83 -18.47 -33.23
C GLY A 181 -15.34 -17.23 -33.99
N ALA A 182 -14.46 -16.65 -34.82
CA ALA A 182 -14.83 -15.61 -35.75
C ALA A 182 -15.74 -16.12 -36.89
N ALA A 183 -16.75 -15.33 -37.26
CA ALA A 183 -17.40 -15.41 -38.56
C ALA A 183 -17.84 -14.01 -39.01
N SER A 184 -17.31 -13.53 -40.14
CA SER A 184 -17.78 -12.30 -40.77
C SER A 184 -19.18 -12.48 -41.36
N GLY A 185 -20.11 -11.58 -41.08
CA GLY A 185 -21.48 -11.64 -41.57
C GLY A 185 -22.09 -10.25 -41.77
N SER A 186 -22.12 -9.78 -43.01
CA SER A 186 -22.69 -8.50 -43.42
C SER A 186 -24.17 -8.37 -43.00
N MET A 187 -24.49 -7.38 -42.17
CA MET A 187 -25.89 -7.05 -41.86
C MET A 187 -26.48 -6.15 -42.96
N ARG A 188 -27.37 -6.73 -43.77
CA ARG A 188 -28.21 -6.02 -44.73
C ARG A 188 -29.58 -5.75 -44.08
N ALA A 189 -30.11 -4.55 -44.27
CA ALA A 189 -31.40 -4.13 -43.70
C ALA A 189 -32.57 -5.02 -44.18
N GLY A 190 -33.51 -5.30 -43.27
CA GLY A 190 -34.76 -6.02 -43.52
C GLY A 190 -35.83 -5.66 -42.47
N SER A 191 -36.96 -5.15 -42.94
CA SER A 191 -38.10 -4.68 -42.15
C SER A 191 -39.17 -5.75 -41.93
N SER A 192 -40.16 -5.46 -41.06
CA SER A 192 -41.35 -6.28 -40.70
C SER A 192 -41.07 -7.48 -39.76
N GLY A 193 -41.99 -7.94 -38.91
CA GLY A 193 -43.33 -7.44 -38.55
C GLY A 193 -44.24 -8.57 -38.02
N PHE A 194 -45.12 -8.31 -37.05
CA PHE A 194 -46.01 -9.29 -36.36
C PHE A 194 -45.24 -10.37 -35.56
N GLY A 195 -45.81 -11.11 -34.59
CA GLY A 195 -47.13 -11.14 -33.95
C GLY A 195 -47.06 -12.07 -32.70
N GLY A 196 -48.03 -12.02 -31.78
CA GLY A 196 -47.95 -12.73 -30.47
C GLY A 196 -48.34 -14.21 -30.49
N GLY A 197 -48.11 -14.93 -29.37
CA GLY A 197 -48.55 -16.33 -29.20
C GLY A 197 -48.15 -16.98 -27.87
N SER A 198 -49.14 -17.38 -27.07
CA SER A 198 -49.10 -17.98 -25.72
C SER A 198 -48.58 -19.43 -25.61
N GLY A 199 -48.19 -19.85 -24.39
CA GLY A 199 -48.08 -21.27 -23.96
C GLY A 199 -46.91 -21.51 -22.97
N SER A 200 -47.09 -21.68 -21.65
CA SER A 200 -47.71 -22.79 -20.88
C SER A 200 -46.76 -23.96 -20.56
N GLY A 201 -46.53 -24.27 -19.26
CA GLY A 201 -46.13 -25.63 -18.83
C GLY A 201 -45.26 -25.81 -17.55
N GLY A 202 -45.91 -26.02 -16.38
CA GLY A 202 -45.38 -26.78 -15.21
C GLY A 202 -44.23 -26.18 -14.37
N GLY A 203 -44.05 -26.51 -13.08
CA GLY A 203 -44.84 -27.35 -12.16
C GLY A 203 -43.99 -27.88 -10.97
N PHE A 204 -44.61 -28.10 -9.79
CA PHE A 204 -44.03 -28.65 -8.53
C PHE A 204 -43.00 -27.73 -7.80
N GLY A 205 -42.92 -27.61 -6.46
CA GLY A 205 -43.69 -28.16 -5.32
C GLY A 205 -42.80 -28.93 -4.31
N GLY A 206 -42.78 -28.68 -2.98
CA GLY A 206 -43.43 -27.67 -2.12
C GLY A 206 -43.33 -28.06 -0.61
N GLY A 207 -43.37 -27.11 0.34
CA GLY A 207 -43.21 -27.42 1.79
C GLY A 207 -43.41 -26.24 2.77
N HIS A 208 -43.87 -26.51 4.00
CA HIS A 208 -44.28 -25.54 5.02
C HIS A 208 -43.68 -25.82 6.41
N GLY A 209 -43.64 -24.80 7.27
CA GLY A 209 -43.39 -24.89 8.72
C GLY A 209 -42.32 -23.88 9.18
N GLY A 210 -42.53 -22.97 10.14
CA GLY A 210 -43.68 -22.72 11.01
C GLY A 210 -43.36 -23.00 12.48
N GLY A 211 -42.95 -21.97 13.24
CA GLY A 211 -42.65 -22.11 14.67
C GLY A 211 -42.23 -20.80 15.34
N SER A 212 -43.09 -20.25 16.19
CA SER A 212 -42.78 -19.14 17.12
C SER A 212 -42.58 -19.67 18.54
N GLY A 213 -41.71 -19.03 19.32
CA GLY A 213 -41.56 -19.26 20.77
C GLY A 213 -40.43 -18.41 21.34
N GLY A 214 -40.67 -17.72 22.47
CA GLY A 214 -39.68 -16.86 23.13
C GLY A 214 -39.52 -17.20 24.62
N GLY A 215 -38.69 -16.43 25.34
CA GLY A 215 -38.70 -16.45 26.81
C GLY A 215 -37.37 -16.18 27.55
N HIS A 216 -37.31 -15.00 28.18
CA HIS A 216 -36.81 -14.72 29.54
C HIS A 216 -35.31 -14.81 29.97
N GLY A 217 -34.97 -13.90 30.91
CA GLY A 217 -33.77 -13.89 31.78
C GLY A 217 -32.72 -12.85 31.35
N GLY A 218 -32.18 -11.96 32.19
CA GLY A 218 -32.31 -11.73 33.64
C GLY A 218 -31.00 -11.12 34.19
N GLY A 219 -31.08 -10.02 34.98
CA GLY A 219 -29.91 -9.37 35.63
C GLY A 219 -29.24 -10.20 36.72
N GLY A 220 -28.19 -9.74 37.44
CA GLY A 220 -27.46 -8.47 37.43
C GLY A 220 -26.49 -8.38 38.64
N HIS A 221 -25.93 -7.19 38.91
CA HIS A 221 -25.32 -6.72 40.19
C HIS A 221 -23.84 -7.07 40.59
N SER A 222 -23.06 -5.98 40.77
CA SER A 222 -22.18 -5.64 41.90
C SER A 222 -20.68 -6.01 41.99
N VAL A 223 -19.91 -4.97 42.40
CA VAL A 223 -18.48 -4.80 42.75
C VAL A 223 -18.19 -5.23 44.23
N PRO A 224 -16.94 -5.27 44.82
CA PRO A 224 -15.87 -4.25 44.71
C PRO A 224 -14.35 -4.63 44.90
N ASP A 225 -13.50 -3.63 44.58
CA ASP A 225 -12.19 -3.17 45.15
C ASP A 225 -10.95 -4.10 45.30
N GLY A 226 -9.75 -3.50 45.13
CA GLY A 226 -8.43 -4.12 45.30
C GLY A 226 -7.29 -3.41 44.53
N SER A 227 -6.55 -2.52 45.20
CA SER A 227 -5.47 -1.68 44.62
C SER A 227 -4.08 -2.34 44.53
N TYR A 228 -3.21 -1.88 43.61
CA TYR A 228 -1.78 -1.49 43.77
C TYR A 228 -1.13 -1.16 42.40
N SER A 229 0.03 -0.47 42.40
CA SER A 229 0.44 0.42 41.29
C SER A 229 1.67 -0.01 40.46
N ASN A 230 1.63 0.38 39.17
CA ASN A 230 2.73 0.93 38.34
C ASN A 230 3.68 0.02 37.50
N THR A 231 4.11 0.60 36.37
CA THR A 231 5.18 0.22 35.42
C THR A 231 5.01 -1.05 34.55
N GLY A 232 4.26 -0.89 33.45
CA GLY A 232 4.38 -1.71 32.25
C GLY A 232 3.87 -0.94 31.04
N ALA A 233 4.70 -0.76 30.00
CA ALA A 233 4.29 -0.04 28.79
C ALA A 233 3.13 -0.82 28.10
N PRO A 234 2.04 -0.15 27.67
CA PRO A 234 0.92 -0.84 27.07
C PRO A 234 1.31 -1.34 25.68
N SER A 235 1.45 -2.66 25.55
CA SER A 235 1.42 -3.34 24.26
C SER A 235 0.02 -3.17 23.66
N LEU A 236 -0.12 -2.25 22.71
CA LEU A 236 -1.39 -1.96 22.05
C LEU A 236 -1.48 -2.70 20.72
N ARG A 237 -2.52 -3.54 20.64
CA ARG A 237 -2.93 -4.27 19.44
C ARG A 237 -3.43 -3.30 18.37
N PRO A 238 -3.15 -3.51 17.08
CA PRO A 238 -3.83 -2.78 16.03
C PRO A 238 -5.29 -3.26 15.94
N SER A 239 -6.22 -2.40 16.34
CA SER A 239 -7.63 -2.49 15.95
C SER A 239 -7.74 -2.00 14.50
N GLY A 240 -8.23 -2.83 13.58
CA GLY A 240 -8.31 -2.48 12.15
C GLY A 240 -9.25 -1.29 11.86
N PRO A 241 -9.04 -0.60 10.72
CA PRO A 241 -10.00 -0.77 9.62
C PRO A 241 -9.41 -0.61 8.19
N SER A 242 -9.20 -1.70 7.45
CA SER A 242 -8.66 -1.64 6.06
C SER A 242 -9.67 -1.27 4.96
N VAL A 243 -10.96 -1.12 5.29
CA VAL A 243 -12.06 -1.06 4.29
C VAL A 243 -12.22 0.32 3.63
N PHE A 244 -11.59 1.38 4.14
CA PHE A 244 -11.92 2.78 3.80
C PHE A 244 -10.97 3.51 2.85
N MET A 245 -9.73 3.04 2.62
CA MET A 245 -8.75 3.84 1.87
C MET A 245 -8.93 3.78 0.34
N ASN A 246 -9.21 2.62 -0.24
CA ASN A 246 -9.44 2.44 -1.70
C ASN A 246 -8.47 3.19 -2.63
N LEU A 247 -7.17 3.16 -2.30
CA LEU A 247 -6.10 3.77 -3.10
C LEU A 247 -5.20 2.72 -3.76
N ASP A 248 -4.66 3.09 -4.92
CA ASP A 248 -3.70 2.32 -5.70
C ASP A 248 -2.23 2.58 -5.34
N SER A 249 -1.33 1.81 -5.95
CA SER A 249 0.11 1.85 -5.64
C SER A 249 0.75 3.20 -6.02
N GLY A 250 0.30 3.83 -7.11
CA GLY A 250 0.69 5.17 -7.52
C GLY A 250 0.13 6.24 -6.59
N GLN A 251 -1.15 6.15 -6.23
CA GLN A 251 -1.82 7.04 -5.28
C GLN A 251 -1.17 7.02 -3.89
N MET A 252 -0.76 5.83 -3.43
CA MET A 252 -0.02 5.69 -2.18
C MET A 252 1.43 6.20 -2.27
N ASP A 253 2.08 6.15 -3.44
CA ASP A 253 3.41 6.75 -3.62
C ASP A 253 3.36 8.29 -3.72
N VAL A 254 2.34 8.83 -4.39
CA VAL A 254 2.01 10.26 -4.36
C VAL A 254 1.74 10.72 -2.92
N ALA A 255 0.91 9.99 -2.17
CA ALA A 255 0.65 10.27 -0.76
C ALA A 255 1.93 10.24 0.09
N ARG A 256 2.77 9.22 -0.09
CA ARG A 256 4.07 9.10 0.60
C ARG A 256 4.94 10.32 0.34
N LYS A 257 5.09 10.75 -0.92
CA LYS A 257 5.86 11.94 -1.30
C LYS A 257 5.32 13.25 -0.70
N ILE A 258 3.99 13.39 -0.62
CA ILE A 258 3.33 14.54 0.05
C ILE A 258 3.67 14.56 1.55
N ILE A 259 3.61 13.40 2.21
CA ILE A 259 3.90 13.24 3.64
C ILE A 259 5.38 13.47 3.93
N GLU A 260 6.27 12.85 3.16
CA GLU A 260 7.72 12.99 3.30
C GLU A 260 8.17 14.45 3.15
N GLU A 261 7.65 15.19 2.17
CA GLU A 261 7.96 16.62 2.03
C GLU A 261 7.47 17.44 3.23
N GLY A 262 6.27 17.16 3.74
CA GLY A 262 5.73 17.84 4.91
C GLY A 262 6.54 17.57 6.18
N LEU A 263 6.92 16.31 6.40
CA LEU A 263 7.80 15.90 7.51
C LEU A 263 9.21 16.50 7.37
N ARG A 264 9.78 16.53 6.16
CA ARG A 264 11.09 17.14 5.86
C ARG A 264 11.09 18.64 6.16
N ARG A 265 9.95 19.32 6.00
CA ARG A 265 9.74 20.73 6.35
C ARG A 265 9.45 20.97 7.84
N GLY A 266 9.26 19.93 8.64
CA GLY A 266 8.89 20.05 10.05
C GLY A 266 7.45 20.55 10.26
N LEU A 267 6.56 20.33 9.30
CA LEU A 267 5.15 20.72 9.40
C LEU A 267 4.38 19.75 10.32
N SER A 268 3.26 20.23 10.87
CA SER A 268 2.45 19.44 11.78
C SER A 268 1.63 18.36 11.05
N PRO A 269 1.15 17.32 11.74
CA PRO A 269 0.27 16.30 11.16
C PRO A 269 -0.95 16.90 10.47
N GLU A 270 -1.53 17.96 11.04
CA GLU A 270 -2.71 18.66 10.51
C GLU A 270 -2.41 19.30 9.15
N ALA A 271 -1.25 19.97 9.00
CA ALA A 271 -0.83 20.52 7.71
C ALA A 271 -0.70 19.44 6.62
N ILE A 272 -0.18 18.27 6.99
CA ILE A 272 0.02 17.14 6.08
C ILE A 272 -1.32 16.51 5.70
N GLN A 273 -2.25 16.36 6.66
CA GLN A 273 -3.61 15.90 6.40
C GLN A 273 -4.39 16.88 5.52
N ILE A 274 -4.19 18.20 5.67
CA ILE A 274 -4.74 19.22 4.76
C ILE A 274 -4.25 19.02 3.32
N ALA A 275 -2.95 18.78 3.13
CA ALA A 275 -2.38 18.52 1.81
C ALA A 275 -2.90 17.20 1.19
N LEU A 276 -3.00 16.13 1.98
CA LEU A 276 -3.55 14.84 1.54
C LEU A 276 -5.03 14.96 1.15
N ALA A 277 -5.87 15.60 1.97
CA ALA A 277 -7.28 15.84 1.66
C ALA A 277 -7.45 16.72 0.41
N THR A 278 -6.56 17.69 0.21
CA THR A 278 -6.51 18.48 -1.03
C THR A 278 -6.21 17.60 -2.23
N ALA A 279 -5.09 16.87 -2.24
CA ALA A 279 -4.72 16.04 -3.39
C ALA A 279 -5.72 14.89 -3.67
N LEU A 280 -6.37 14.34 -2.64
CA LEU A 280 -7.52 13.43 -2.77
C LEU A 280 -8.71 14.09 -3.50
N THR A 281 -8.94 15.38 -3.27
CA THR A 281 -10.03 16.14 -3.90
C THR A 281 -9.71 16.51 -5.34
N GLU A 282 -8.50 17.01 -5.60
CA GLU A 282 -8.11 17.54 -6.92
C GLU A 282 -7.82 16.44 -7.95
N SER A 283 -7.22 15.33 -7.53
CA SER A 283 -6.74 14.27 -8.45
C SER A 283 -7.03 12.85 -7.96
N GLY A 284 -7.56 12.68 -6.75
CA GLY A 284 -7.56 11.38 -6.08
C GLY A 284 -6.13 10.89 -5.78
N LEU A 285 -5.19 11.79 -5.47
CA LEU A 285 -3.75 11.51 -5.31
C LEU A 285 -3.04 10.98 -6.58
N ARG A 286 -3.40 11.48 -7.77
CA ARG A 286 -2.74 11.11 -9.04
C ARG A 286 -1.98 12.27 -9.65
N SER A 287 -0.76 12.06 -10.12
CA SER A 287 -0.02 13.07 -10.88
C SER A 287 -0.51 13.11 -12.32
N LEU A 288 -1.62 13.82 -12.55
CA LEU A 288 -2.26 13.91 -13.86
C LEU A 288 -1.57 14.94 -14.76
N ALA A 289 -1.20 14.53 -15.98
CA ALA A 289 -0.78 15.42 -17.05
C ALA A 289 -1.99 16.12 -17.68
N ASN A 290 -1.77 17.09 -18.58
CA ASN A 290 -2.84 17.82 -19.25
C ASN A 290 -2.49 18.05 -20.73
N SER A 291 -3.43 17.73 -21.64
CA SER A 291 -3.23 17.86 -23.09
C SER A 291 -3.04 19.31 -23.56
N SER A 292 -3.54 20.29 -22.81
CA SER A 292 -3.28 21.73 -23.00
C SER A 292 -1.85 22.14 -22.63
N VAL A 293 -1.09 21.26 -21.98
CA VAL A 293 0.26 21.50 -21.45
C VAL A 293 1.22 20.43 -22.00
N PRO A 294 1.69 20.55 -23.25
CA PRO A 294 2.45 19.48 -23.93
C PRO A 294 3.66 18.96 -23.13
N ASP A 295 4.38 19.83 -22.43
CA ASP A 295 5.51 19.46 -21.57
C ASP A 295 5.11 18.48 -20.45
N SER A 296 3.87 18.54 -19.95
CA SER A 296 3.38 17.61 -18.91
C SER A 296 3.18 16.19 -19.45
N MET A 297 2.80 16.06 -20.72
CA MET A 297 2.62 14.77 -21.41
C MET A 297 3.96 14.06 -21.68
N MET A 298 5.08 14.79 -21.60
CA MET A 298 6.44 14.24 -21.72
C MET A 298 7.05 13.81 -20.37
N LEU A 299 6.34 14.03 -19.26
CA LEU A 299 6.76 13.68 -17.91
C LEU A 299 6.01 12.45 -17.40
N ALA A 300 6.56 11.77 -16.40
CA ALA A 300 5.87 10.68 -15.73
C ALA A 300 4.54 11.16 -15.15
N ASN A 301 3.45 10.46 -15.45
CA ASN A 301 2.09 10.83 -15.10
C ASN A 301 1.21 9.58 -14.93
N ASP A 302 0.14 9.75 -14.16
CA ASP A 302 -0.82 8.71 -13.78
C ASP A 302 -2.14 8.82 -14.59
N GLY A 303 -2.11 9.51 -15.74
CA GLY A 303 -3.27 9.79 -16.57
C GLY A 303 -3.35 11.26 -17.01
N VAL A 304 -4.45 11.61 -17.70
CA VAL A 304 -4.69 12.95 -18.26
C VAL A 304 -5.90 13.61 -17.59
N GLY A 305 -5.66 14.75 -16.96
CA GLY A 305 -6.69 15.66 -16.44
C GLY A 305 -7.23 16.59 -17.52
N HIS A 306 -8.43 17.11 -17.29
CA HIS A 306 -9.19 17.91 -18.26
C HIS A 306 -9.56 19.31 -17.74
N ASP A 307 -9.16 19.68 -16.51
CA ASP A 307 -9.38 21.02 -15.97
C ASP A 307 -8.38 22.02 -16.56
N HIS A 308 -8.83 22.79 -17.55
CA HIS A 308 -8.07 23.87 -18.19
C HIS A 308 -6.61 23.48 -18.54
N ASP A 309 -5.63 24.09 -17.86
CA ASP A 309 -4.17 23.91 -17.96
C ASP A 309 -3.55 23.41 -16.63
N SER A 310 -4.40 22.94 -15.71
CA SER A 310 -4.03 22.40 -14.40
C SER A 310 -3.32 21.05 -14.53
N VAL A 311 -2.29 20.80 -13.73
CA VAL A 311 -1.45 19.57 -13.76
C VAL A 311 -1.06 19.08 -12.35
N GLY A 312 -0.66 17.81 -12.26
CA GLY A 312 -0.10 17.20 -11.05
C GLY A 312 -1.13 16.90 -9.94
N PRO A 313 -0.69 16.41 -8.76
CA PRO A 313 -1.58 15.88 -7.74
C PRO A 313 -2.47 16.92 -7.06
N PHE A 314 -2.10 18.20 -7.12
CA PHE A 314 -2.89 19.34 -6.60
C PHE A 314 -3.61 20.12 -7.70
N GLN A 315 -3.63 19.62 -8.95
CA GLN A 315 -4.17 20.31 -10.13
C GLN A 315 -3.75 21.79 -10.19
N GLN A 316 -2.45 22.03 -10.06
CA GLN A 316 -1.86 23.37 -10.04
C GLN A 316 -1.58 23.86 -11.46
N ARG A 317 -1.77 25.16 -11.69
CA ARG A 317 -1.42 25.84 -12.94
C ARG A 317 -0.01 26.41 -12.88
N GLN A 318 0.55 26.79 -14.03
CA GLN A 318 1.93 27.25 -14.21
C GLN A 318 2.24 28.56 -13.47
N SER A 319 1.22 29.28 -12.99
CA SER A 319 1.36 30.39 -12.03
C SER A 319 1.97 29.96 -10.68
N TRP A 320 1.95 28.66 -10.34
CA TRP A 320 2.61 28.07 -9.17
C TRP A 320 4.07 27.65 -9.46
N GLY A 321 4.51 27.64 -10.71
CA GLY A 321 5.88 27.37 -11.13
C GLY A 321 5.99 26.51 -12.39
N ALA A 322 7.21 26.01 -12.64
CA ALA A 322 7.51 25.20 -13.82
C ALA A 322 6.76 23.86 -13.79
N THR A 323 6.25 23.42 -14.95
CA THR A 323 5.47 22.18 -15.13
C THR A 323 6.16 20.95 -14.52
N ALA A 324 7.49 20.84 -14.64
CA ALA A 324 8.26 19.74 -14.04
C ALA A 324 8.23 19.69 -12.51
N ASP A 325 8.04 20.83 -11.83
CA ASP A 325 7.85 20.88 -10.37
C ASP A 325 6.40 20.65 -9.96
N LEU A 326 5.43 20.85 -10.86
CA LEU A 326 4.01 20.60 -10.61
C LEU A 326 3.65 19.13 -10.82
N MET A 327 4.29 18.45 -11.78
CA MET A 327 4.17 17.01 -12.02
C MET A 327 4.91 16.14 -10.99
N ASP A 328 5.87 16.71 -10.25
CA ASP A 328 6.59 16.04 -9.16
C ASP A 328 5.77 16.15 -7.86
N PRO A 329 5.30 15.04 -7.26
CA PRO A 329 4.41 15.12 -6.10
C PRO A 329 5.01 15.79 -4.87
N ALA A 330 6.31 15.63 -4.63
CA ALA A 330 6.97 16.25 -3.48
C ALA A 330 7.13 17.76 -3.72
N ARG A 331 7.51 18.19 -4.93
CA ARG A 331 7.65 19.61 -5.26
C ARG A 331 6.31 20.34 -5.36
N SER A 332 5.26 19.69 -5.88
CA SER A 332 3.90 20.24 -5.91
C SER A 332 3.31 20.37 -4.50
N ALA A 333 3.51 19.36 -3.63
CA ALA A 333 3.20 19.46 -2.20
C ALA A 333 3.95 20.60 -1.53
N GLY A 334 5.25 20.75 -1.82
CA GLY A 334 6.07 21.85 -1.33
C GLY A 334 5.47 23.23 -1.62
N LYS A 335 4.99 23.45 -2.86
CA LYS A 335 4.31 24.68 -3.27
C LYS A 335 2.96 24.88 -2.58
N PHE A 336 2.20 23.80 -2.37
CA PHE A 336 0.95 23.85 -1.60
C PHE A 336 1.22 24.29 -0.16
N TYR A 337 2.19 23.66 0.52
CA TYR A 337 2.61 24.04 1.87
C TYR A 337 3.10 25.49 1.95
N ASP A 338 3.86 25.97 0.95
CA ASP A 338 4.31 27.36 0.86
C ASP A 338 3.16 28.38 0.84
N GLN A 339 1.95 28.00 0.41
CA GLN A 339 0.75 28.86 0.49
C GLN A 339 -0.06 28.61 1.76
N LEU A 340 -0.21 27.36 2.21
CA LEU A 340 -0.92 27.03 3.45
C LEU A 340 -0.38 27.83 4.64
N VAL A 341 0.94 27.88 4.82
CA VAL A 341 1.56 28.61 5.94
C VAL A 341 1.37 30.13 5.90
N LYS A 342 0.87 30.69 4.79
CA LYS A 342 0.53 32.12 4.65
C LYS A 342 -0.94 32.42 4.96
N VAL A 343 -1.80 31.42 5.09
CA VAL A 343 -3.21 31.59 5.46
C VAL A 343 -3.29 31.86 6.96
N SER A 344 -3.62 33.09 7.35
CA SER A 344 -3.74 33.44 8.77
C SER A 344 -4.79 32.59 9.49
N GLY A 345 -4.38 31.90 10.57
CA GLY A 345 -5.26 31.07 11.38
C GLY A 345 -5.58 29.69 10.79
N TRP A 346 -4.83 29.20 9.79
CA TRP A 346 -5.08 27.88 9.19
C TRP A 346 -5.05 26.73 10.21
N GLN A 347 -4.33 26.88 11.32
CA GLN A 347 -4.23 25.91 12.40
C GLN A 347 -5.56 25.74 13.18
N ASP A 348 -6.41 26.77 13.19
CA ASP A 348 -7.70 26.78 13.88
C ASP A 348 -8.88 26.48 12.93
N MET A 349 -8.59 26.23 11.64
CA MET A 349 -9.55 25.88 10.60
C MET A 349 -9.80 24.38 10.54
N SER A 350 -10.97 23.97 10.04
CA SER A 350 -11.14 22.58 9.58
C SER A 350 -10.24 22.28 8.39
N VAL A 351 -9.96 21.00 8.14
CA VAL A 351 -9.13 20.57 7.00
C VAL A 351 -9.71 21.11 5.68
N ALA A 352 -11.03 21.03 5.50
CA ALA A 352 -11.71 21.60 4.36
C ALA A 352 -11.58 23.13 4.23
N GLN A 353 -11.71 23.87 5.33
CA GLN A 353 -11.57 25.32 5.34
C GLN A 353 -10.15 25.79 4.99
N ALA A 354 -9.13 25.09 5.50
CA ALA A 354 -7.73 25.37 5.19
C ALA A 354 -7.39 25.05 3.73
N ALA A 355 -7.80 23.87 3.22
CA ALA A 355 -7.62 23.48 1.82
C ALA A 355 -8.28 24.49 0.86
N GLN A 356 -9.54 24.83 1.13
CA GLN A 356 -10.31 25.83 0.38
C GLN A 356 -9.65 27.22 0.39
N SER A 357 -9.04 27.63 1.51
CA SER A 357 -8.35 28.93 1.63
C SER A 357 -7.09 29.01 0.78
N VAL A 358 -6.44 27.87 0.51
CA VAL A 358 -5.27 27.76 -0.37
C VAL A 358 -5.69 27.70 -1.84
N GLN A 359 -6.57 26.76 -2.21
CA GLN A 359 -6.94 26.49 -3.60
C GLN A 359 -7.94 27.50 -4.18
N ARG A 360 -8.78 28.12 -3.35
CA ARG A 360 -9.85 29.06 -3.75
C ARG A 360 -10.85 28.45 -4.75
N SER A 361 -11.17 27.17 -4.57
CA SER A 361 -12.14 26.43 -5.39
C SER A 361 -13.57 26.99 -5.27
N ALA A 362 -14.47 26.60 -6.18
CA ALA A 362 -15.88 26.98 -6.12
C ALA A 362 -16.72 26.13 -5.14
N PHE A 363 -16.15 25.07 -4.56
CA PHE A 363 -16.87 24.03 -3.82
C PHE A 363 -16.22 23.75 -2.44
N PRO A 364 -16.51 24.55 -1.40
CA PRO A 364 -15.84 24.45 -0.09
C PRO A 364 -16.03 23.08 0.60
N ASP A 365 -17.17 22.43 0.41
CA ASP A 365 -17.49 21.15 1.05
C ASP A 365 -16.79 19.94 0.40
N ALA A 366 -16.15 20.12 -0.75
CA ALA A 366 -15.55 19.02 -1.52
C ALA A 366 -14.37 18.33 -0.82
N TYR A 367 -13.69 19.04 0.08
CA TYR A 367 -12.56 18.52 0.86
C TYR A 367 -13.01 17.74 2.12
N ALA A 368 -14.19 18.05 2.68
CA ALA A 368 -14.67 17.49 3.93
C ALA A 368 -14.91 15.97 3.88
N LYS A 369 -15.24 15.44 2.69
CA LYS A 369 -15.40 13.98 2.47
C LYS A 369 -14.11 13.18 2.66
N TYR A 370 -12.94 13.82 2.62
CA TYR A 370 -11.64 13.15 2.64
C TYR A 370 -10.83 13.34 3.93
N GLU A 371 -11.32 14.10 4.92
CA GLU A 371 -10.57 14.36 6.17
C GLU A 371 -10.20 13.07 6.90
N ALA A 372 -11.17 12.14 7.06
CA ALA A 372 -10.94 10.84 7.69
C ALA A 372 -9.97 9.94 6.90
N GLN A 373 -10.03 9.98 5.57
CA GLN A 373 -9.15 9.20 4.70
C GLN A 373 -7.72 9.76 4.72
N ALA A 374 -7.56 11.08 4.67
CA ALA A 374 -6.28 11.77 4.80
C ALA A 374 -5.59 11.46 6.14
N ALA A 375 -6.34 11.44 7.25
CA ALA A 375 -5.84 11.01 8.55
C ALA A 375 -5.40 9.54 8.53
N GLN A 376 -6.21 8.62 7.99
CA GLN A 376 -5.86 7.20 7.88
C GLN A 376 -4.58 6.97 7.05
N ILE A 377 -4.42 7.66 5.92
CA ILE A 377 -3.22 7.58 5.09
C ILE A 377 -1.98 8.08 5.87
N PHE A 378 -2.11 9.20 6.59
CA PHE A 378 -1.03 9.72 7.43
C PHE A 378 -0.62 8.73 8.52
N HIS A 379 -1.58 8.16 9.25
CA HIS A 379 -1.34 7.13 10.27
C HIS A 379 -0.67 5.88 9.66
N GLN A 380 -1.16 5.41 8.50
CA GLN A 380 -0.65 4.22 7.82
C GLN A 380 0.79 4.38 7.32
N VAL A 381 1.15 5.57 6.79
CA VAL A 381 2.50 5.84 6.26
C VAL A 381 3.50 6.17 7.37
N THR A 382 3.08 6.82 8.46
CA THR A 382 4.00 7.29 9.51
C THR A 382 4.07 6.39 10.75
N GLY A 383 3.07 5.55 10.99
CA GLY A 383 2.95 4.72 12.20
C GLY A 383 2.76 5.53 13.50
N ARG A 384 2.32 6.78 13.40
CA ARG A 384 2.08 7.73 14.51
C ARG A 384 0.59 7.96 14.71
#